data_AF-A0A932PTV1-F1
#
_entry.id   AF-A0A932PTV1-F1
#
_cell.length_a   1.000
_cell.length_b   1.000
_cell.length_c   1.000
_cell.angle_alpha   90.00
_cell.angle_beta   90.00
_cell.angle_gamma   90.00
#
_symmetry.space_group_name_H-M   'P 1'
#
loop_
_entity.id
_entity.type
_entity.pdbx_description
1 polymer ?
#
loop_
_entity_poly.entity_id
_entity_poly.type
_entity_poly.pdbx_seq_one_letter_code
_entity_poly.pdbx_strand_id
1 'polypeptide(L)'
;MNAGTFQVGDTGTLTLTGTGGGVYNSAGSGNYGVEIAGAFVAGVANNNTATINVTGIGGTGLGGSNHGVYVTTGTSVTFNSTSPNNTFTFVNCAAGSSSGTGASHGVEFNANFQMQGYLQFQNVIGGSGTQNNHGVQINRYG
;
A
#
# COMPACT_ATOMS: atom_id res chain seq x y z
N MET A 1 6.92 9.10 0.55
CA MET A 1 8.12 9.26 1.44
C MET A 1 9.36 9.16 0.57
N ASN A 2 10.38 10.02 0.73
CA ASN A 2 11.63 9.83 -0.03
C ASN A 2 12.30 8.52 0.43
N ALA A 3 12.95 7.78 -0.48
CA ALA A 3 13.32 6.36 -0.34
C ALA A 3 14.31 6.06 0.80
N GLY A 4 13.81 6.10 2.04
CA GLY A 4 14.52 5.70 3.25
C GLY A 4 14.15 4.29 3.71
N THR A 5 14.74 3.88 4.83
CA THR A 5 14.40 2.62 5.49
C THR A 5 13.51 2.89 6.69
N PHE A 6 12.36 2.23 6.76
CA PHE A 6 11.55 2.14 7.96
C PHE A 6 11.78 0.77 8.59
N GLN A 7 12.29 0.73 9.83
CA GLN A 7 12.61 -0.53 10.52
C GLN A 7 11.94 -0.62 11.89
N VAL A 8 11.29 -1.76 12.16
CA VAL A 8 10.78 -2.13 13.48
C VAL A 8 11.52 -3.37 14.00
N GLY A 9 11.80 -3.40 15.32
CA GLY A 9 12.54 -4.49 15.97
C GLY A 9 11.72 -5.77 16.23
N ASP A 10 12.22 -6.64 17.11
CA ASP A 10 11.61 -7.91 17.51
C ASP A 10 10.15 -7.75 17.90
N THR A 11 9.29 -8.65 17.42
CA THR A 11 7.83 -8.62 17.70
C THR A 11 7.14 -7.30 17.33
N GLY A 12 7.85 -6.39 16.66
CA GLY A 12 7.36 -5.09 16.29
C GLY A 12 6.28 -5.21 15.22
N THR A 13 5.15 -4.59 15.48
CA THR A 13 4.12 -4.34 14.47
C THR A 13 4.36 -2.96 13.87
N LEU A 14 4.57 -2.91 12.56
CA LEU A 14 4.50 -1.66 11.83
C LEU A 14 3.04 -1.42 11.42
N THR A 15 2.43 -0.33 11.88
CA THR A 15 1.10 0.08 11.44
C THR A 15 1.18 1.42 10.72
N LEU A 16 0.74 1.45 9.46
CA LEU A 16 0.57 2.68 8.69
C LEU A 16 -0.91 2.94 8.44
N THR A 17 -1.35 4.15 8.76
CA THR A 17 -2.69 4.63 8.42
C THR A 17 -2.58 5.97 7.74
N GLY A 18 -3.18 6.11 6.57
CA GLY A 18 -3.15 7.36 5.81
C GLY A 18 -4.40 7.60 4.97
N THR A 19 -4.67 8.89 4.73
CA THR A 19 -5.82 9.39 3.96
C THR A 19 -5.34 10.40 2.92
N GLY A 20 -5.73 10.19 1.66
CA GLY A 20 -5.39 11.07 0.55
C GLY A 20 -6.21 12.36 0.52
N GLY A 21 -5.66 13.41 -0.09
CA GLY A 21 -6.25 14.75 -0.16
C GLY A 21 -7.23 14.99 -1.32
N GLY A 22 -7.24 16.24 -1.83
CA GLY A 22 -7.91 16.60 -3.09
C GLY A 22 -9.38 17.06 -2.99
N VAL A 23 -10.00 17.00 -1.80
CA VAL A 23 -11.39 17.45 -1.59
C VAL A 23 -11.59 18.94 -1.90
N TYR A 24 -10.60 19.80 -1.62
CA TYR A 24 -10.74 21.25 -1.75
C TYR A 24 -10.68 21.78 -3.19
N ASN A 25 -9.80 21.25 -4.03
CA ASN A 25 -9.61 21.75 -5.39
C ASN A 25 -10.12 20.78 -6.47
N SER A 26 -10.35 19.50 -6.13
CA SER A 26 -10.62 18.37 -7.05
C SER A 26 -9.60 18.22 -8.19
N ALA A 27 -8.73 19.20 -8.45
CA ALA A 27 -7.73 19.20 -9.49
C ALA A 27 -6.48 18.48 -8.96
N GLY A 28 -6.29 17.24 -9.41
CA GLY A 28 -5.11 16.46 -9.08
C GLY A 28 -5.30 14.97 -9.36
N SER A 29 -4.18 14.29 -9.51
CA SER A 29 -4.04 12.83 -9.48
C SER A 29 -3.10 12.46 -8.33
N GLY A 30 -3.01 11.18 -8.00
CA GLY A 30 -2.04 10.72 -7.00
C GLY A 30 -2.45 11.03 -5.55
N ASN A 31 -3.76 11.16 -5.28
CA ASN A 31 -4.25 11.38 -3.91
C ASN A 31 -4.25 10.05 -3.13
N TYR A 32 -3.07 9.50 -2.87
CA TYR A 32 -2.94 8.20 -2.20
C TYR A 32 -3.22 8.32 -0.71
N GLY A 33 -3.89 7.32 -0.13
CA GLY A 33 -3.99 7.17 1.32
C GLY A 33 -2.62 6.92 1.94
N VAL A 34 -1.94 5.89 1.44
CA VAL A 34 -0.55 5.58 1.79
C VAL A 34 0.25 5.33 0.51
N GLU A 35 1.39 6.02 0.39
CA GLU A 35 2.42 5.68 -0.59
C GLU A 35 3.54 4.91 0.12
N ILE A 36 3.79 3.67 -0.31
CA ILE A 36 4.91 2.86 0.15
C ILE A 36 6.03 3.01 -0.86
N ALA A 37 7.14 3.60 -0.42
CA ALA A 37 8.35 3.79 -1.20
C ALA A 37 9.57 3.54 -0.30
N GLY A 38 10.64 2.98 -0.88
CA GLY A 38 11.87 2.64 -0.15
C GLY A 38 11.82 1.25 0.52
N ALA A 39 12.55 1.10 1.63
CA ALA A 39 12.71 -0.20 2.28
C ALA A 39 11.92 -0.30 3.58
N PHE A 40 11.15 -1.37 3.72
CA PHE A 40 10.38 -1.70 4.93
C PHE A 40 10.98 -2.95 5.54
N VAL A 41 11.48 -2.85 6.77
CA VAL A 41 12.16 -3.94 7.47
C VAL A 41 11.43 -4.24 8.77
N ALA A 42 10.99 -5.47 8.98
CA ALA A 42 10.29 -5.88 10.19
C ALA A 42 10.91 -7.12 10.85
N GLY A 43 10.98 -7.08 12.18
CA GLY A 43 11.55 -8.15 12.99
C GLY A 43 13.08 -8.17 13.03
N VAL A 44 13.62 -9.20 13.67
CA VAL A 44 15.05 -9.54 13.68
C VAL A 44 15.21 -11.03 13.47
N ALA A 45 16.45 -11.51 13.32
CA ALA A 45 16.81 -12.92 13.11
C ALA A 45 16.46 -13.85 14.29
N ASN A 46 15.17 -14.02 14.57
CA ASN A 46 14.58 -14.95 15.53
C ASN A 46 13.25 -15.49 14.97
N ASN A 47 12.59 -16.38 15.71
CA ASN A 47 11.34 -17.03 15.27
C ASN A 47 10.06 -16.29 15.72
N ASN A 48 10.16 -15.01 16.12
CA ASN A 48 8.98 -14.25 16.53
C ASN A 48 8.28 -13.67 15.30
N THR A 49 6.95 -13.80 15.23
CA THR A 49 6.18 -13.20 14.14
C THR A 49 6.34 -11.69 14.10
N ALA A 50 6.67 -11.18 12.92
CA ALA A 50 6.68 -9.75 12.60
C ALA A 50 5.50 -9.42 11.68
N THR A 51 4.89 -8.25 11.89
CA THR A 51 3.68 -7.85 11.20
C THR A 51 3.79 -6.44 10.67
N ILE A 52 3.34 -6.23 9.43
CA ILE A 52 3.15 -4.92 8.82
C ILE A 52 1.67 -4.80 8.46
N ASN A 53 0.98 -3.80 9.00
CA ASN A 53 -0.42 -3.50 8.73
C ASN A 53 -0.51 -2.14 8.04
N VAL A 54 -1.25 -2.07 6.93
CA VAL A 54 -1.46 -0.84 6.19
C VAL A 54 -2.94 -0.61 5.95
N THR A 55 -3.39 0.59 6.32
CA THR A 55 -4.71 1.11 6.00
C THR A 55 -4.53 2.39 5.18
N GLY A 56 -5.01 2.40 3.95
CA GLY A 56 -4.95 3.56 3.07
C GLY A 56 -6.30 3.88 2.47
N ILE A 57 -6.75 5.12 2.66
CA ILE A 57 -7.97 5.65 2.05
C ILE A 57 -7.59 6.72 1.03
N GLY A 58 -7.82 6.45 -0.25
CA GLY A 58 -7.54 7.36 -1.35
C GLY A 58 -8.45 8.59 -1.30
N GLY A 59 -7.92 9.71 -1.77
CA GLY A 59 -8.60 10.99 -1.82
C GLY A 59 -9.45 11.18 -3.08
N THR A 60 -9.98 12.38 -3.27
CA THR A 60 -10.80 12.70 -4.47
C THR A 60 -10.02 13.58 -5.42
N GLY A 61 -10.01 13.24 -6.72
CA GLY A 61 -9.33 14.05 -7.72
C GLY A 61 -9.72 13.71 -9.15
N LEU A 62 -9.84 14.73 -9.99
CA LEU A 62 -10.24 14.62 -11.39
C LEU A 62 -9.19 13.87 -12.24
N GLY A 63 -7.92 13.80 -11.81
CA GLY A 63 -6.83 13.26 -12.61
C GLY A 63 -6.65 11.73 -12.58
N GLY A 64 -7.48 10.98 -11.83
CA GLY A 64 -7.31 9.53 -11.67
C GLY A 64 -6.21 9.15 -10.65
N SER A 65 -5.94 7.85 -10.52
CA SER A 65 -4.90 7.32 -9.63
C SER A 65 -5.03 7.81 -8.18
N ASN A 66 -6.23 7.65 -7.60
CA ASN A 66 -6.46 7.97 -6.20
C ASN A 66 -6.50 6.68 -5.37
N HIS A 67 -5.38 5.95 -5.34
CA HIS A 67 -5.31 4.64 -4.69
C HIS A 67 -5.48 4.73 -3.17
N GLY A 68 -6.01 3.68 -2.56
CA GLY A 68 -5.96 3.54 -1.11
C GLY A 68 -4.50 3.42 -0.67
N VAL A 69 -3.83 2.41 -1.22
CA VAL A 69 -2.39 2.21 -1.06
C VAL A 69 -1.73 2.06 -2.43
N TYR A 70 -0.62 2.77 -2.63
CA TYR A 70 0.22 2.65 -3.81
C TYR A 70 1.62 2.19 -3.40
N VAL A 71 2.06 1.04 -3.92
CA VAL A 71 3.41 0.51 -3.71
C VAL A 71 4.28 0.88 -4.92
N THR A 72 5.18 1.83 -4.71
CA THR A 72 6.01 2.43 -5.76
C THR A 72 7.16 1.50 -6.15
N THR A 73 7.60 1.59 -7.41
CA THR A 73 8.78 0.88 -7.93
C THR A 73 10.00 1.06 -7.05
N GLY A 74 10.80 0.00 -6.90
CA GLY A 74 11.97 -0.01 -6.03
C GLY A 74 11.65 -0.20 -4.56
N THR A 75 10.37 -0.41 -4.19
CA THR A 75 10.01 -0.80 -2.83
C THR A 75 10.50 -2.21 -2.52
N SER A 76 11.13 -2.39 -1.35
CA SER A 76 11.49 -3.70 -0.82
C SER A 76 10.86 -3.90 0.55
N VAL A 77 10.21 -5.04 0.77
CA VAL A 77 9.72 -5.44 2.10
C VAL A 77 10.53 -6.64 2.57
N THR A 78 11.11 -6.54 3.75
CA THR A 78 11.98 -7.58 4.31
C THR A 78 11.51 -7.90 5.71
N PHE A 79 11.19 -9.17 5.94
CA PHE A 79 11.04 -9.71 7.27
C PHE A 79 12.37 -10.35 7.68
N ASN A 80 13.04 -9.78 8.68
CA ASN A 80 14.26 -10.39 9.25
C ASN A 80 13.93 -11.56 10.19
N SER A 81 12.69 -11.64 10.64
CA SER A 81 12.17 -12.81 11.37
C SER A 81 12.17 -14.05 10.48
N THR A 82 12.57 -15.17 11.06
CA THR A 82 12.51 -16.51 10.44
C THR A 82 11.14 -17.17 10.63
N SER A 83 10.17 -16.51 11.27
CA SER A 83 8.84 -17.05 11.46
C SER A 83 8.13 -17.25 10.11
N PRO A 84 7.57 -18.44 9.83
CA PRO A 84 6.75 -18.63 8.63
C PRO A 84 5.42 -17.86 8.69
N ASN A 85 5.08 -17.31 9.86
CA ASN A 85 3.83 -16.61 10.13
C ASN A 85 3.94 -15.09 9.99
N ASN A 86 5.07 -14.56 9.48
CA ASN A 86 5.18 -13.13 9.19
C ASN A 86 4.03 -12.67 8.28
N THR A 87 3.49 -11.47 8.54
CA THR A 87 2.32 -10.98 7.81
C THR A 87 2.55 -9.58 7.29
N PHE A 88 2.21 -9.38 6.01
CA PHE A 88 2.03 -8.06 5.44
C PHE A 88 0.56 -7.91 5.01
N THR A 89 -0.18 -7.12 5.78
CA THR A 89 -1.63 -7.04 5.70
C THR A 89 -2.07 -5.66 5.25
N PHE A 90 -2.85 -5.62 4.18
CA PHE A 90 -3.60 -4.45 3.75
C PHE A 90 -5.03 -4.62 4.26
N VAL A 91 -5.42 -3.77 5.20
CA VAL A 91 -6.71 -3.87 5.90
C VAL A 91 -7.49 -2.57 5.73
N ASN A 92 -8.77 -2.69 5.39
CA ASN A 92 -9.69 -1.56 5.20
C ASN A 92 -9.15 -0.51 4.22
N CYS A 93 -8.56 -0.96 3.12
CA CYS A 93 -8.00 -0.08 2.10
C CYS A 93 -9.06 0.25 1.05
N ALA A 94 -9.22 1.53 0.74
CA ALA A 94 -10.21 1.97 -0.25
C ALA A 94 -9.56 3.00 -1.18
N ALA A 95 -9.73 2.82 -2.48
CA ALA A 95 -9.43 3.91 -3.41
C ALA A 95 -10.49 5.00 -3.31
N GLY A 96 -10.08 6.22 -3.65
CA GLY A 96 -10.98 7.34 -3.75
C GLY A 96 -11.61 7.48 -5.13
N SER A 97 -12.21 8.63 -5.38
CA SER A 97 -13.03 8.89 -6.57
C SER A 97 -12.28 9.74 -7.59
N SER A 98 -12.48 9.46 -8.87
CA SER A 98 -11.93 10.24 -9.97
C SER A 98 -12.86 10.27 -11.17
N SER A 99 -12.91 11.38 -11.90
CA SER A 99 -13.72 11.51 -13.12
C SER A 99 -12.90 11.69 -14.41
N GLY A 100 -11.57 11.57 -14.34
CA GLY A 100 -10.68 11.70 -15.50
C GLY A 100 -9.99 10.39 -15.88
N THR A 101 -8.78 10.45 -16.41
CA THR A 101 -8.09 9.26 -16.94
C THR A 101 -7.21 8.62 -15.87
N GLY A 102 -7.51 7.40 -15.46
CA GLY A 102 -6.68 6.63 -14.53
C GLY A 102 -7.53 5.74 -13.63
N ALA A 103 -7.06 4.53 -13.38
CA ALA A 103 -7.68 3.63 -12.42
C ALA A 103 -7.34 4.05 -10.99
N SER A 104 -8.27 3.85 -10.07
CA SER A 104 -8.12 4.04 -8.64
C SER A 104 -8.34 2.68 -7.98
N HIS A 105 -7.29 2.16 -7.35
CA HIS A 105 -7.25 0.82 -6.76
C HIS A 105 -7.21 0.89 -5.24
N GLY A 106 -7.86 -0.04 -4.56
CA GLY A 106 -7.74 -0.13 -3.09
C GLY A 106 -6.29 -0.33 -2.68
N VAL A 107 -5.61 -1.27 -3.32
CA VAL A 107 -4.16 -1.47 -3.24
C VAL A 107 -3.61 -1.71 -4.64
N GLU A 108 -2.56 -1.00 -5.02
CA GLU A 108 -1.80 -1.25 -6.24
C GLU A 108 -0.34 -1.58 -5.94
N PHE A 109 0.14 -2.66 -6.54
CA PHE A 109 1.56 -3.00 -6.60
C PHE A 109 2.14 -2.60 -7.94
N ASN A 110 2.95 -1.54 -7.92
CA ASN A 110 3.73 -1.07 -9.05
C ASN A 110 5.23 -1.31 -8.82
N ALA A 111 5.56 -2.47 -8.24
CA ALA A 111 6.91 -2.84 -7.84
C ALA A 111 7.10 -4.36 -7.88
N ASN A 112 8.36 -4.77 -8.03
CA ASN A 112 8.76 -6.14 -7.69
C ASN A 112 8.68 -6.31 -6.17
N PHE A 113 8.06 -7.40 -5.74
CA PHE A 113 7.83 -7.67 -4.33
C PHE A 113 8.31 -9.08 -3.99
N GLN A 114 9.16 -9.18 -2.97
CA GLN A 114 9.62 -10.45 -2.40
C GLN A 114 9.33 -10.40 -0.91
N MET A 115 8.71 -11.45 -0.37
CA MET A 115 8.49 -11.56 1.07
C MET A 115 8.56 -13.01 1.53
N GLN A 116 8.69 -13.19 2.84
CA GLN A 116 8.51 -14.45 3.52
C GLN A 116 7.25 -14.34 4.42
N GLY A 117 6.41 -15.37 4.43
CA GLY A 117 5.14 -15.39 5.17
C GLY A 117 3.92 -15.10 4.30
N TYR A 118 2.91 -14.44 4.87
CA TYR A 118 1.60 -14.22 4.23
C TYR A 118 1.41 -12.77 3.78
N LEU A 119 1.08 -12.61 2.49
CA LEU A 119 0.50 -11.37 1.95
C LEU A 119 -1.01 -11.44 2.11
N GLN A 120 -1.61 -10.50 2.83
CA GLN A 120 -3.04 -10.53 3.16
C GLN A 120 -3.75 -9.26 2.70
N PHE A 121 -4.97 -9.45 2.17
CA PHE A 121 -5.86 -8.37 1.78
C PHE A 121 -7.20 -8.57 2.48
N GLN A 122 -7.62 -7.60 3.29
CA GLN A 122 -8.87 -7.63 4.00
C GLN A 122 -9.62 -6.32 3.78
N ASN A 123 -10.87 -6.41 3.31
CA ASN A 123 -11.72 -5.25 3.05
C ASN A 123 -11.06 -4.23 2.12
N VAL A 124 -10.65 -4.68 0.93
CA VAL A 124 -9.98 -3.84 -0.06
C VAL A 124 -10.93 -3.49 -1.21
N ILE A 125 -11.18 -2.20 -1.42
CA ILE A 125 -12.21 -1.69 -2.33
C ILE A 125 -11.59 -0.75 -3.38
N GLY A 126 -11.92 -0.97 -4.65
CA GLY A 126 -11.52 -0.07 -5.75
C GLY A 126 -12.27 1.25 -5.74
N GLY A 127 -11.76 2.22 -6.48
CA GLY A 127 -12.33 3.56 -6.57
C GLY A 127 -13.55 3.66 -7.47
N SER A 128 -13.99 4.89 -7.71
CA SER A 128 -15.16 5.19 -8.55
C SER A 128 -14.88 6.25 -9.61
N GLY A 129 -15.77 6.31 -10.61
CA GLY A 129 -15.84 7.35 -11.66
C GLY A 129 -15.00 7.12 -12.92
N THR A 130 -14.16 6.07 -12.94
CA THR A 130 -13.40 5.63 -14.13
C THR A 130 -13.56 4.13 -14.38
N GLN A 131 -12.96 3.63 -15.46
CA GLN A 131 -12.88 2.19 -15.76
C GLN A 131 -11.68 1.56 -15.04
N ASN A 132 -11.69 0.23 -14.86
CA ASN A 132 -10.60 -0.57 -14.29
C ASN A 132 -10.26 -0.29 -12.82
N ASN A 133 -11.24 0.14 -12.03
CA ASN A 133 -11.08 0.25 -10.58
C ASN A 133 -11.13 -1.15 -9.95
N HIS A 134 -10.03 -1.58 -9.35
CA HIS A 134 -9.90 -2.90 -8.71
C HIS A 134 -9.66 -2.75 -7.21
N GLY A 135 -10.14 -3.71 -6.41
CA GLY A 135 -9.73 -3.80 -5.01
C GLY A 135 -8.22 -3.94 -4.92
N VAL A 136 -7.68 -4.99 -5.52
CA VAL A 136 -6.23 -5.24 -5.58
C VAL A 136 -5.80 -5.31 -7.03
N GLN A 137 -4.77 -4.54 -7.38
CA GLN A 137 -4.10 -4.58 -8.68
C GLN A 137 -2.62 -4.94 -8.47
N ILE A 138 -2.14 -5.97 -9.17
CA ILE A 138 -0.73 -6.38 -9.14
C ILE A 138 -0.19 -6.27 -10.56
N ASN A 139 0.68 -5.30 -10.79
CA ASN A 139 1.31 -5.12 -12.08
C ASN A 139 2.59 -5.96 -12.14
N ARG A 140 2.85 -6.56 -13.30
CA ARG A 140 4.15 -7.16 -13.58
C ARG A 140 5.15 -6.03 -13.82
N TYR A 141 6.15 -5.89 -12.93
CA TYR A 141 7.32 -5.07 -13.19
C TYR A 141 8.40 -5.89 -13.91
N GLY A 142 9.01 -5.28 -14.93
CA GLY A 142 10.12 -5.85 -15.72
C GLY A 142 11.46 -5.43 -15.18
#